data_AF-A0A670ZYD3-F1
#
_entry.id   AF-A0A670ZYD3-F1
#
_cell.length_a   1.000
_cell.length_b   1.000
_cell.length_c   1.000
_cell.angle_alpha   90.00
_cell.angle_beta   90.00
_cell.angle_gamma   90.00
#
_symmetry.space_group_name_H-M   'P 1'
#
loop_
_entity.id
_entity.type
_entity.pdbx_description
1 polymer ?
#
loop_
_entity_poly.entity_id
_entity_poly.type
_entity_poly.pdbx_seq_one_letter_code
_entity_poly.pdbx_strand_id
1 'polypeptide(L)'
;MASTWISGNEERIKYVQGDLFTCPETDSLAHCISEDCHMSAGIAAIFKKKFGGVQELLNQHKKTGDVAILKRETRYIYYLISKNKYFHKPTYDNLRKSLEAMKIHCLKNAVTHISMPKIGCGLDRLDWKKVSTMLEEVFEDTNIHITVYTL
;
A
#
# COMPACT_ATOMS: atom_id res chain seq x y z
N MET A 1 -20.61 38.71 3.39
CA MET A 1 -20.67 37.66 2.34
C MET A 1 -19.90 36.46 2.85
N ALA A 2 -20.59 35.53 3.51
CA ALA A 2 -19.99 34.30 4.00
C ALA A 2 -20.09 33.26 2.88
N SER A 3 -18.97 32.95 2.23
CA SER A 3 -18.86 31.81 1.33
C SER A 3 -18.73 30.56 2.19
N THR A 4 -19.84 29.86 2.40
CA THR A 4 -19.85 28.52 2.99
C THR A 4 -19.24 27.57 1.98
N TRP A 5 -17.99 27.20 2.16
CA TRP A 5 -17.39 26.08 1.45
C TRP A 5 -18.04 24.82 2.01
N ILE A 6 -18.98 24.26 1.27
CA ILE A 6 -19.36 22.85 1.46
C ILE A 6 -18.14 22.09 0.96
N SER A 7 -17.31 21.60 1.88
CA SER A 7 -16.29 20.61 1.57
C SER A 7 -17.02 19.37 1.05
N GLY A 8 -17.13 19.25 -0.27
CA GLY A 8 -17.47 18.00 -0.91
C GLY A 8 -16.53 16.95 -0.35
N ASN A 9 -17.08 15.88 0.21
CA ASN A 9 -16.32 14.75 0.70
C ASN A 9 -15.66 14.11 -0.52
N GLU A 10 -14.46 14.55 -0.89
CA GLU A 10 -13.69 13.89 -1.95
C GLU A 10 -13.51 12.44 -1.54
N GLU A 11 -13.91 11.50 -2.41
CA GLU A 11 -13.70 10.08 -2.16
C GLU A 11 -12.21 9.83 -1.90
N ARG A 12 -11.88 9.45 -0.66
CA ARG A 12 -10.50 9.18 -0.22
C ARG A 12 -9.85 8.04 -1.01
N ILE A 13 -10.65 7.10 -1.47
CA ILE A 13 -10.24 5.99 -2.32
C ILE A 13 -10.84 6.18 -3.70
N LYS A 14 -9.98 6.43 -4.68
CA LYS A 14 -10.34 6.46 -6.10
C LYS A 14 -10.07 5.09 -6.73
N TYR A 15 -10.93 4.66 -7.65
CA TYR A 15 -10.72 3.44 -8.44
C TYR A 15 -10.38 3.78 -9.89
N VAL A 16 -9.38 3.11 -10.46
CA VAL A 16 -8.94 3.29 -11.84
C VAL A 16 -8.82 1.92 -12.53
N GLN A 17 -9.41 1.79 -13.71
CA GLN A 17 -9.16 0.66 -14.60
C GLN A 17 -7.88 0.91 -15.41
N GLY A 18 -6.87 0.07 -15.25
CA GLY A 18 -5.59 0.18 -15.90
C GLY A 18 -4.45 -0.49 -15.15
N ASP A 19 -3.25 -0.40 -15.73
CA ASP A 19 -2.03 -0.89 -15.09
C ASP A 19 -1.61 0.05 -13.96
N LEU A 20 -1.44 -0.50 -12.75
CA LEU A 20 -0.92 0.22 -11.60
C LEU A 20 0.38 0.97 -11.91
N PHE A 21 1.25 0.39 -12.73
CA PHE A 21 2.56 0.94 -12.99
C PHE A 21 2.56 2.12 -13.97
N THR A 22 1.39 2.49 -14.51
CA THR A 22 1.16 3.74 -15.26
C THR A 22 0.58 4.85 -14.40
N CYS A 23 0.53 4.68 -13.07
CA CYS A 23 0.18 5.77 -12.15
C CYS A 23 1.18 6.93 -12.27
N PRO A 24 0.83 8.14 -11.80
CA PRO A 24 1.76 9.27 -11.77
C PRO A 24 3.10 8.90 -11.12
N GLU A 25 4.21 9.41 -11.64
CA GLU A 25 5.55 9.13 -11.09
C GLU A 25 5.75 9.74 -9.70
N THR A 26 4.95 10.74 -9.35
CA THR A 26 4.87 11.37 -8.02
C THR A 26 4.17 10.49 -6.99
N ASP A 27 3.33 9.55 -7.42
CA ASP A 27 2.61 8.67 -6.52
C ASP A 27 3.56 7.63 -5.94
N SER A 28 3.54 7.52 -4.60
CA SER A 28 4.17 6.38 -3.93
C SER A 28 3.34 5.12 -4.20
N LEU A 29 4.01 3.96 -4.22
CA LEU A 29 3.35 2.69 -4.54
C LEU A 29 3.25 1.82 -3.29
N ALA A 30 2.18 1.02 -3.17
CA ALA A 30 2.05 0.04 -2.10
C ALA A 30 1.61 -1.33 -2.59
N HIS A 31 2.15 -2.40 -1.99
CA HIS A 31 1.64 -3.77 -2.15
C HIS A 31 1.99 -4.65 -0.94
N CYS A 32 1.34 -5.81 -0.84
CA CYS A 32 1.60 -6.78 0.22
C CYS A 32 2.69 -7.79 -0.16
N ILE A 33 3.54 -8.15 0.81
CA ILE A 33 4.53 -9.22 0.72
C ILE A 33 4.62 -10.04 2.02
N SER A 34 5.43 -11.10 2.00
CA SER A 34 5.85 -11.86 3.17
C SER A 34 7.20 -11.39 3.73
N GLU A 35 7.50 -11.68 5.00
CA GLU A 35 8.80 -11.36 5.64
C GLU A 35 10.01 -11.90 4.86
N ASP A 36 9.85 -13.07 4.23
CA ASP A 36 10.89 -13.71 3.41
C ASP A 36 11.19 -13.00 2.07
N CYS A 37 10.45 -11.94 1.73
CA CYS A 37 10.60 -11.14 0.51
C CYS A 37 10.68 -11.97 -0.78
N HIS A 38 10.03 -13.15 -0.81
CA HIS A 38 10.18 -14.09 -1.92
C HIS A 38 9.68 -13.51 -3.25
N MET A 39 8.52 -12.84 -3.22
CA MET A 39 7.94 -12.03 -4.32
C MET A 39 7.99 -12.71 -5.70
N SER A 40 7.60 -13.99 -5.77
CA SER A 40 7.75 -14.81 -6.98
C SER A 40 6.53 -14.83 -7.90
N ALA A 41 5.38 -14.31 -7.45
CA ALA A 41 4.12 -14.40 -8.18
C ALA A 41 3.28 -13.12 -8.09
N GLY A 42 2.29 -13.02 -8.99
CA GLY A 42 1.37 -11.89 -9.06
C GLY A 42 2.09 -10.56 -9.26
N ILE A 43 1.47 -9.48 -8.78
CA ILE A 43 2.04 -8.14 -8.93
C ILE A 43 3.37 -7.98 -8.18
N ALA A 44 3.61 -8.75 -7.10
CA ALA A 44 4.85 -8.70 -6.34
C ALA A 44 6.08 -9.07 -7.17
N ALA A 45 5.93 -9.99 -8.14
CA ALA A 45 7.01 -10.32 -9.08
C ALA A 45 7.36 -9.13 -10.00
N ILE A 46 6.35 -8.34 -10.38
CA ILE A 46 6.55 -7.13 -11.19
C ILE A 46 7.25 -6.04 -10.36
N PHE A 47 6.84 -5.84 -9.10
CA PHE A 47 7.54 -4.95 -8.16
C PHE A 47 9.01 -5.34 -8.00
N LYS A 48 9.29 -6.63 -7.81
CA LYS A 48 10.66 -7.16 -7.71
C LYS A 48 11.47 -6.89 -8.97
N LYS A 49 10.89 -7.11 -10.16
CA LYS A 49 11.55 -6.83 -11.45
C LYS A 49 11.80 -5.34 -11.67
N LYS A 50 10.86 -4.48 -11.30
CA LYS A 50 10.91 -3.03 -11.57
C LYS A 50 11.77 -2.25 -10.57
N PHE A 51 11.71 -2.59 -9.28
CA PHE A 51 12.36 -1.80 -8.21
C PHE A 51 13.54 -2.50 -7.52
N GLY A 52 13.72 -3.81 -7.74
CA GLY A 52 14.79 -4.60 -7.14
C GLY A 52 14.75 -4.53 -5.60
N GLY A 53 15.92 -4.33 -4.98
CA GLY A 53 16.01 -3.97 -3.55
C GLY A 53 15.72 -5.08 -2.56
N VAL A 54 15.67 -6.36 -2.96
CA VAL A 54 15.34 -7.47 -2.04
C VAL A 54 16.26 -7.52 -0.83
N GLN A 55 17.57 -7.37 -1.02
CA GLN A 55 18.52 -7.36 0.10
C GLN A 55 18.34 -6.12 1.00
N GLU A 56 18.02 -4.97 0.41
CA GLU A 56 17.73 -3.72 1.15
C GLU A 56 16.47 -3.88 2.02
N LEU A 57 15.44 -4.55 1.51
CA LEU A 57 14.23 -4.90 2.28
C LEU A 57 14.55 -5.86 3.42
N LEU A 58 15.30 -6.93 3.16
CA LEU A 58 15.67 -7.92 4.17
C LEU A 58 16.51 -7.31 5.30
N ASN A 59 17.41 -6.38 4.96
CA ASN A 59 18.26 -5.66 5.93
C ASN A 59 17.48 -4.69 6.83
N GLN A 60 16.22 -4.37 6.50
CA GLN A 60 15.36 -3.58 7.39
C GLN A 60 14.76 -4.42 8.52
N HIS A 61 14.91 -5.76 8.47
CA HIS A 61 14.46 -6.71 9.49
C HIS A 61 12.99 -6.54 9.91
N LYS A 62 12.14 -6.11 8.96
CA LYS A 62 10.70 -5.90 9.18
C LYS A 62 9.96 -7.21 9.43
N LYS A 63 8.99 -7.16 10.32
CA LYS A 63 8.16 -8.30 10.73
C LYS A 63 6.72 -8.13 10.29
N THR A 64 5.96 -9.20 10.40
CA THR A 64 4.54 -9.17 10.09
C THR A 64 3.83 -8.08 10.89
N GLY A 65 3.09 -7.21 10.21
CA GLY A 65 2.48 -6.00 10.77
C GLY A 65 3.31 -4.74 10.55
N ASP A 66 4.55 -4.83 10.08
CA ASP A 66 5.36 -3.68 9.70
C ASP A 66 5.18 -3.30 8.22
N VAL A 67 5.82 -2.20 7.84
CA VAL A 67 6.09 -1.82 6.44
C VAL A 67 7.60 -1.75 6.19
N ALA A 68 8.05 -2.37 5.10
CA ALA A 68 9.39 -2.15 4.56
C ALA A 68 9.32 -1.14 3.41
N ILE A 69 10.35 -0.30 3.27
CA ILE A 69 10.30 0.89 2.43
C ILE A 69 11.52 0.94 1.55
N LEU A 70 11.31 1.18 0.25
CA LEU A 70 12.38 1.58 -0.66
C LEU A 70 12.13 3.01 -1.11
N LYS A 71 13.17 3.85 -1.08
CA LYS A 71 13.13 5.14 -1.77
C LYS A 71 13.67 4.96 -3.18
N ARG A 72 12.88 5.35 -4.18
CA ARG A 72 13.27 5.31 -5.59
C ARG A 72 12.91 6.64 -6.23
N GLU A 73 13.91 7.36 -6.71
CA GLU A 73 13.76 8.70 -7.27
C GLU A 73 13.04 9.63 -6.27
N THR A 74 11.88 10.16 -6.65
CA THR A 74 11.08 11.12 -5.88
C THR A 74 9.98 10.47 -5.03
N ARG A 75 9.84 9.13 -5.06
CA ARG A 75 8.73 8.42 -4.39
C ARG A 75 9.21 7.30 -3.47
N TYR A 76 8.27 6.81 -2.66
CA TYR A 76 8.46 5.63 -1.82
C TYR A 76 7.71 4.43 -2.39
N ILE A 77 8.29 3.26 -2.22
CA ILE A 77 7.67 1.98 -2.52
C ILE A 77 7.47 1.26 -1.19
N TYR A 78 6.21 1.06 -0.81
CA TYR A 78 5.78 0.45 0.44
C TYR A 78 5.48 -1.04 0.26
N TYR A 79 6.17 -1.84 1.04
CA TYR A 79 6.05 -3.29 1.10
C TYR A 79 5.38 -3.65 2.43
N LEU A 80 4.05 -3.80 2.42
CA LEU A 80 3.25 -4.14 3.58
C LEU A 80 3.52 -5.60 3.96
N ILE A 81 4.11 -5.85 5.14
CA ILE A 81 4.50 -7.19 5.57
C ILE A 81 3.28 -7.87 6.22
N SER A 82 2.43 -8.49 5.41
CA SER A 82 1.14 -8.99 5.88
C SER A 82 1.17 -10.42 6.43
N LYS A 83 2.28 -11.15 6.22
CA LYS A 83 2.43 -12.57 6.56
C LYS A 83 3.89 -12.99 6.74
N ASN A 84 4.11 -14.06 7.50
CA ASN A 84 5.47 -14.54 7.79
C ASN A 84 6.15 -15.19 6.58
N LYS A 85 5.42 -16.02 5.82
CA LYS A 85 5.95 -16.77 4.66
C LYS A 85 5.04 -16.63 3.46
N TYR A 86 5.60 -16.70 2.25
CA TYR A 86 4.83 -16.43 1.03
C TYR A 86 3.60 -17.34 0.84
N PHE A 87 3.63 -18.58 1.32
CA PHE A 87 2.54 -19.55 1.25
C PHE A 87 1.49 -19.41 2.37
N HIS A 88 1.79 -18.66 3.43
CA HIS A 88 0.80 -18.34 4.46
C HIS A 88 -0.25 -17.37 3.92
N LYS A 89 -1.36 -17.25 4.65
CA LYS A 89 -2.40 -16.24 4.39
C LYS A 89 -2.29 -15.12 5.42
N PRO A 90 -2.40 -13.86 5.02
CA PRO A 90 -2.44 -12.76 5.97
C PRO A 90 -3.75 -12.78 6.77
N THR A 91 -3.74 -12.13 7.93
CA THR A 91 -4.95 -11.80 8.68
C THR A 91 -5.31 -10.33 8.46
N TYR A 92 -6.56 -9.97 8.71
CA TYR A 92 -6.98 -8.55 8.68
C TYR A 92 -6.20 -7.71 9.69
N ASP A 93 -5.90 -8.26 10.86
CA ASP A 93 -5.11 -7.58 11.91
C ASP A 93 -3.68 -7.26 11.43
N ASN A 94 -2.99 -8.23 10.82
CA ASN A 94 -1.64 -8.01 10.28
C ASN A 94 -1.63 -6.96 9.16
N LEU A 95 -2.64 -6.99 8.29
CA LEU A 95 -2.78 -5.99 7.23
C LEU A 95 -3.02 -4.60 7.83
N ARG A 96 -3.93 -4.47 8.81
CA ARG A 96 -4.21 -3.19 9.48
C ARG A 96 -2.95 -2.60 10.09
N LYS A 97 -2.20 -3.39 10.87
CA LYS A 97 -0.92 -2.96 11.46
C LYS A 97 0.07 -2.45 10.41
N SER A 98 0.16 -3.17 9.29
CA SER A 98 1.05 -2.76 8.18
C SER A 98 0.61 -1.43 7.56
N LEU A 99 -0.70 -1.21 7.41
CA LEU A 99 -1.25 0.05 6.91
C LEU A 99 -1.03 1.21 7.89
N GLU A 100 -1.20 0.98 9.19
CA GLU A 100 -0.89 1.97 10.22
C GLU A 100 0.59 2.35 10.22
N ALA A 101 1.49 1.37 10.08
CA ALA A 101 2.92 1.61 9.93
C ALA A 101 3.24 2.43 8.66
N MET A 102 2.56 2.14 7.55
CA MET A 102 2.67 2.92 6.31
C MET A 102 2.17 4.35 6.50
N LYS A 103 1.03 4.55 7.16
CA LYS A 103 0.47 5.87 7.49
C LYS A 103 1.47 6.71 8.29
N ILE A 104 2.06 6.14 9.34
CA ILE A 104 3.07 6.84 10.16
C ILE A 104 4.23 7.33 9.29
N HIS A 105 4.73 6.48 8.37
CA HIS A 105 5.80 6.88 7.47
C HIS A 105 5.35 7.98 6.49
N CYS A 106 4.14 7.88 5.94
CA CYS A 106 3.60 8.87 5.01
C CYS A 106 3.51 10.25 5.66
N LEU A 107 2.96 10.34 6.86
CA LEU A 107 2.84 11.59 7.61
C LEU A 107 4.21 12.21 7.90
N LYS A 108 5.18 11.39 8.33
CA LYS A 108 6.55 11.85 8.61
C LYS A 108 7.27 12.40 7.37
N ASN A 109 6.94 11.90 6.19
CA ASN A 109 7.63 12.21 4.94
C ASN A 109 6.78 13.00 3.94
N ALA A 110 5.67 13.58 4.39
CA ALA A 110 4.74 14.35 3.56
C ALA A 110 4.27 13.62 2.29
N VAL A 111 4.08 12.30 2.36
CA VAL A 111 3.49 11.53 1.27
C VAL A 111 1.99 11.67 1.33
N THR A 112 1.39 12.22 0.27
CA THR A 112 -0.06 12.49 0.19
C THR A 112 -0.77 11.65 -0.85
N HIS A 113 -0.05 10.95 -1.73
CA HIS A 113 -0.64 10.16 -2.82
C HIS A 113 -0.04 8.76 -2.86
N ILE A 114 -0.91 7.75 -2.77
CA ILE A 114 -0.52 6.34 -2.80
C ILE A 114 -1.35 5.62 -3.87
N SER A 115 -0.66 4.99 -4.81
CA SER A 115 -1.25 4.11 -5.81
C SER A 115 -0.99 2.65 -5.45
N MET A 116 -2.03 1.81 -5.47
CA MET A 116 -1.93 0.39 -5.08
C MET A 116 -2.89 -0.51 -5.88
N PRO A 117 -2.64 -1.82 -5.97
CA PRO A 117 -3.64 -2.74 -6.50
C PRO A 117 -4.71 -3.02 -5.42
N LYS A 118 -5.63 -3.95 -5.68
CA LYS A 118 -6.45 -4.56 -4.62
C LYS A 118 -5.57 -5.40 -3.68
N ILE A 119 -4.93 -4.75 -2.70
CA ILE A 119 -3.99 -5.36 -1.76
C ILE A 119 -4.65 -6.42 -0.86
N GLY A 120 -3.91 -7.47 -0.52
CA GLY A 120 -4.42 -8.59 0.27
C GLY A 120 -5.50 -9.44 -0.44
N CYS A 121 -5.92 -9.06 -1.65
CA CYS A 121 -6.92 -9.77 -2.44
C CYS A 121 -6.25 -10.58 -3.57
N GLY A 122 -6.86 -11.71 -3.93
CA GLY A 122 -6.28 -12.69 -4.85
C GLY A 122 -5.67 -13.87 -4.11
N LEU A 123 -4.35 -14.11 -4.26
CA LEU A 123 -3.67 -15.25 -3.63
C LEU A 123 -3.75 -15.24 -2.10
N ASP A 124 -3.90 -14.06 -1.51
CA ASP A 124 -4.00 -13.84 -0.07
C ASP A 124 -5.42 -14.00 0.49
N ARG A 125 -6.44 -14.08 -0.39
CA ARG A 125 -7.84 -14.43 -0.09
C ARG A 125 -8.58 -13.52 0.91
N LEU A 126 -8.10 -12.30 1.19
CA LEU A 126 -8.91 -11.33 1.93
C LEU A 126 -10.04 -10.78 1.04
N ASP A 127 -11.12 -10.37 1.67
CA ASP A 127 -12.27 -9.74 1.04
C ASP A 127 -11.99 -8.26 0.82
N TRP A 128 -12.04 -7.83 -0.45
CA TRP A 128 -11.76 -6.44 -0.80
C TRP A 128 -12.67 -5.45 -0.10
N LYS A 129 -13.96 -5.79 0.12
CA LYS A 129 -14.90 -4.90 0.80
C LYS A 129 -14.45 -4.60 2.23
N LYS A 130 -13.88 -5.59 2.92
CA LYS A 130 -13.33 -5.39 4.27
C LYS A 130 -12.00 -4.63 4.23
N VAL A 131 -11.17 -4.89 3.23
CA VAL A 131 -9.90 -4.18 3.05
C VAL A 131 -10.12 -2.71 2.70
N SER A 132 -11.09 -2.38 1.84
CA SER A 132 -11.40 -0.98 1.49
C SER A 132 -11.93 -0.20 2.69
N THR A 133 -12.83 -0.77 3.49
CA THR A 133 -13.28 -0.14 4.75
C THR A 133 -12.11 0.06 5.72
N MET A 134 -11.19 -0.90 5.83
CA MET A 134 -9.99 -0.75 6.65
C MET A 134 -9.07 0.38 6.15
N LEU A 135 -8.92 0.56 4.83
CA LEU A 135 -8.17 1.68 4.26
C LEU A 135 -8.83 3.01 4.58
N GLU A 136 -10.16 3.12 4.50
CA GLU A 136 -10.89 4.32 4.87
C GLU A 136 -10.65 4.67 6.35
N GLU A 137 -10.86 3.71 7.25
CA GLU A 137 -10.68 3.89 8.70
C GLU A 137 -9.23 4.28 9.09
N VAL A 138 -8.23 3.61 8.51
CA VAL A 138 -6.82 3.88 8.88
C VAL A 138 -6.41 5.29 8.47
N PHE A 139 -6.87 5.77 7.32
CA PHE A 139 -6.45 7.05 6.72
C PHE A 139 -7.45 8.21 6.91
N GLU A 140 -8.55 8.00 7.64
CA GLU A 140 -9.68 8.93 7.79
C GLU A 140 -9.27 10.34 8.24
N ASP A 141 -8.31 10.43 9.14
CA ASP A 141 -7.77 11.64 9.79
C ASP A 141 -6.57 12.26 9.05
N THR A 142 -6.31 11.85 7.80
CA THR A 142 -5.15 12.31 7.02
C THR A 142 -5.54 12.99 5.71
N ASN A 143 -4.59 13.67 5.07
CA ASN A 143 -4.69 14.16 3.69
C ASN A 143 -4.08 13.19 2.67
N ILE A 144 -4.03 11.91 3.01
CA ILE A 144 -3.48 10.87 2.13
C ILE A 144 -4.61 10.35 1.24
N HIS A 145 -4.42 10.50 -0.07
CA HIS A 145 -5.29 10.02 -1.12
C HIS A 145 -4.79 8.67 -1.64
N ILE A 146 -5.72 7.72 -1.80
CA ILE A 146 -5.42 6.38 -2.26
C ILE A 146 -6.07 6.16 -3.63
N THR A 147 -5.29 5.70 -4.60
CA THR A 147 -5.80 5.25 -5.90
C THR A 147 -5.61 3.74 -6.04
N VAL A 148 -6.71 3.02 -6.23
CA VAL A 148 -6.73 1.57 -6.40
C VAL A 148 -6.87 1.24 -7.88
N TYR A 149 -5.87 0.53 -8.40
CA TYR A 149 -5.84 0.07 -9.78
C TYR A 149 -6.36 -1.36 -9.92
N THR A 150 -7.16 -1.60 -10.96
CA THR A 150 -7.60 -2.92 -11.40
C THR A 150 -7.40 -3.06 -12.90
N LEU A 151 -7.02 -4.26 -13.34
CA LEU A 151 -7.01 -4.63 -14.76
C LEU A 151 -8.40 -5.03 -15.26
#